data_AF-A0AAW8F383-F1
#
_entry.id   AF-A0AAW8F383-F1
#
_cell.length_a   1.000
_cell.length_b   1.000
_cell.length_c   1.000
_cell.angle_alpha   90.00
_cell.angle_beta   90.00
_cell.angle_gamma   90.00
#
_symmetry.space_group_name_H-M   'P 1'
#
loop_
_entity.id
_entity.type
_entity.pdbx_description
1 polymer ?
#
loop_
_entity_poly.entity_id
_entity_poly.type
_entity_poly.pdbx_seq_one_letter_code
_entity_poly.pdbx_strand_id
1 'polypeptide(L)' 'MITERPEHQPPTIEILRGTATEEELAALIAVVSNAYAQEEAGAVAVERQTSAWQRTQRPLRRPLRRDIPWGRFAG' A
#
# COMPACT_ATOMS: atom_id res chain seq x y z
N MET A 1 -15.00 11.00 0.69
CA MET A 1 -13.87 11.89 0.40
C MET A 1 -12.72 11.02 -0.05
N ILE A 2 -12.35 11.09 -1.33
CA ILE A 2 -11.11 10.51 -1.82
C ILE A 2 -10.06 11.57 -1.51
N THR A 3 -9.18 11.31 -0.54
CA THR A 3 -7.95 12.12 -0.40
C THR A 3 -7.11 11.80 -1.62
N GLU A 4 -6.96 12.76 -2.51
CA GLU A 4 -5.97 12.67 -3.59
C GLU A 4 -4.61 12.53 -2.91
N ARG A 5 -3.90 11.43 -3.21
CA ARG A 5 -2.51 11.30 -2.78
C ARG A 5 -1.76 12.34 -3.60
N PRO A 6 -1.06 13.31 -3.02
CA PRO A 6 -0.33 14.28 -3.82
C PRO A 6 0.64 13.50 -4.71
N GLU A 7 0.34 13.49 -6.00
CA GLU A 7 1.21 12.89 -7.01
C GLU A 7 2.52 13.69 -6.99
N HIS A 8 3.59 13.05 -6.50
CA HIS A 8 4.99 13.48 -6.62
C HIS A 8 5.33 14.90 -6.19
N GLN A 9 5.05 15.24 -4.92
CA GLN A 9 5.70 16.41 -4.32
C GLN A 9 7.21 16.13 -4.17
N PRO A 10 8.10 17.00 -4.70
CA PRO A 10 9.54 16.82 -4.52
C PRO A 10 9.94 16.87 -3.05
N PRO A 11 11.00 16.14 -2.65
CA PRO A 11 11.45 16.11 -1.25
C PRO A 11 11.88 17.51 -0.79
N THR A 12 11.45 17.90 0.42
CA THR A 12 11.89 19.13 1.07
C THR A 12 13.27 18.92 1.72
N ILE A 13 14.21 19.82 1.46
CA ILE A 13 15.57 19.78 2.01
C ILE A 13 15.82 21.07 2.78
N GLU A 14 16.21 20.97 4.05
CA GLU A 14 16.55 22.10 4.93
C GLU A 14 17.97 21.97 5.46
N ILE A 15 18.78 23.04 5.37
CA ILE A 15 20.12 23.09 5.97
C ILE A 15 20.00 23.70 7.36
N LEU A 16 20.20 22.89 8.40
CA LEU A 16 20.10 23.35 9.79
C LEU A 16 21.37 24.01 10.32
N ARG A 17 22.53 23.73 9.70
CA ARG A 17 23.84 24.24 10.13
C ARG A 17 24.83 24.31 8.97
N GLY A 18 25.75 25.28 9.04
CA GLY A 18 26.82 25.46 8.07
C GLY A 18 26.37 26.32 6.88
N THR A 19 27.29 26.57 5.97
CA THR A 19 27.04 27.26 4.71
C THR A 19 27.44 26.31 3.59
N ALA A 20 26.46 25.80 2.84
CA ALA A 20 26.73 25.00 1.64
C ALA A 20 26.93 25.94 0.45
N THR A 21 27.86 25.60 -0.45
CA THR A 21 27.98 26.33 -1.72
C THR A 21 26.88 25.91 -2.69
N GLU A 22 26.70 26.69 -3.77
CA GLU A 22 25.73 26.36 -4.81
C GLU A 22 26.05 25.03 -5.49
N GLU A 23 27.34 24.73 -5.69
CA GLU A 23 27.80 23.49 -6.29
C GLU A 23 27.51 22.28 -5.40
N GLU A 24 27.73 22.41 -4.09
CA GLU A 24 27.45 21.36 -3.12
C GLU A 24 25.94 21.09 -3.02
N LEU A 25 25.12 22.15 -3.05
CA LEU A 25 23.67 22.04 -3.10
C LEU A 25 23.19 21.32 -4.36
N ALA A 26 23.73 21.70 -5.52
CA ALA A 26 23.40 21.07 -6.79
C ALA A 26 23.78 19.58 -6.78
N ALA A 27 24.97 19.24 -6.28
CA ALA A 27 25.41 17.86 -6.13
C ALA A 27 24.50 17.05 -5.19
N LEU A 28 24.14 17.62 -4.04
CA LEU A 28 23.24 16.98 -3.09
C LEU A 28 21.87 16.71 -3.70
N ILE A 29 21.25 17.73 -4.31
CA ILE A 29 19.93 17.60 -4.94
C ILE A 29 19.97 16.53 -6.04
N ALA A 30 20.99 16.53 -6.89
CA ALA A 30 21.13 15.53 -7.95
C ALA A 30 21.22 14.10 -7.39
N VAL A 31 22.03 13.87 -6.36
CA VAL A 31 22.20 12.55 -5.74
C VAL A 31 20.90 12.07 -5.10
N VAL A 32 20.26 12.91 -4.27
CA VAL A 32 19.02 12.55 -3.57
C VAL A 32 17.87 12.31 -4.56
N SER A 33 17.74 13.17 -5.58
CA SER A 33 16.69 13.02 -6.60
C SER A 33 16.89 11.73 -7.39
N ASN A 34 18.13 11.39 -7.76
CA ASN A 34 18.42 10.14 -8.47
C ASN A 34 18.13 8.91 -7.60
N ALA A 35 18.50 8.94 -6.31
CA ALA A 35 18.21 7.84 -5.40
C ALA A 35 16.70 7.63 -5.23
N TYR A 36 15.93 8.71 -5.08
CA TYR A 36 14.47 8.65 -4.98
C TYR A 36 13.83 8.11 -6.26
N ALA A 37 14.28 8.56 -7.43
CA ALA A 37 13.79 8.06 -8.72
C ALA A 37 14.08 6.55 -8.92
N GLN A 38 15.25 6.07 -8.45
CA GLN A 38 15.58 4.65 -8.49
C GLN A 38 14.71 3.81 -7.55
N GLU A 39 14.48 4.29 -6.32
CA GLU A 39 13.55 3.63 -5.39
C GLU A 39 12.14 3.59 -5.94
N GLU A 40 11.65 4.70 -6.48
CA GLU A 40 10.33 4.79 -7.06
C GLU A 40 10.15 3.82 -8.24
N ALA A 41 11.14 3.72 -9.13
CA ALA A 41 11.14 2.77 -10.23
C ALA A 41 11.08 1.31 -9.74
N GLY A 42 11.67 1.02 -8.57
CA GLY A 42 11.60 -0.29 -7.92
C GLY A 42 10.33 -0.52 -7.09
N ALA A 43 9.65 0.55 -6.67
CA ALA A 43 8.46 0.53 -5.83
C ALA A 43 7.18 0.16 -6.61
N VAL A 44 7.23 -0.94 -7.36
CA VAL A 44 6.05 -1.49 -8.04
C VAL A 44 5.31 -2.39 -7.05
N ALA A 45 4.27 -1.85 -6.42
CA ALA A 45 3.34 -2.66 -5.65
C ALA A 45 2.64 -3.65 -6.60
N VAL A 46 2.68 -4.95 -6.28
CA VAL A 46 1.89 -5.93 -7.02
C VAL A 46 0.42 -5.61 -6.80
N GLU A 47 -0.29 -5.28 -7.87
CA GLU A 47 -1.74 -5.05 -7.81
C GLU A 47 -2.42 -6.29 -7.20
N ARG A 48 -3.15 -6.08 -6.11
CA ARG A 48 -3.71 -7.18 -5.33
C ARG A 48 -4.88 -7.78 -6.09
N GLN A 49 -4.63 -8.87 -6.81
CA GLN A 49 -5.68 -9.60 -7.48
C GLN A 49 -6.65 -10.21 -6.46
N THR A 50 -7.91 -9.79 -6.49
CA THR A 50 -8.97 -10.46 -5.73
C THR A 50 -9.21 -11.85 -6.31
N SER A 51 -9.07 -12.88 -5.47
CA SER A 51 -9.34 -14.26 -5.87
C SER A 51 -10.81 -14.48 -6.22
N ALA A 52 -11.10 -15.49 -7.04
CA ALA A 52 -12.46 -15.92 -7.33
C ALA A 52 -13.25 -16.26 -6.04
N TRP A 53 -12.59 -16.81 -5.04
CA TRP A 53 -13.17 -17.09 -3.72
C TRP A 53 -13.55 -15.80 -2.98
N GLN A 54 -12.66 -14.81 -2.89
CA GLN A 54 -12.95 -13.53 -2.25
C GLN A 54 -14.13 -12.80 -2.91
N ARG A 55 -14.27 -12.91 -4.24
CA ARG A 55 -15.41 -12.32 -4.98
C ARG A 55 -16.73 -13.05 -4.74
N THR A 56 -16.68 -14.35 -4.50
CA THR A 56 -17.87 -15.22 -4.36
C THR A 56 -18.23 -15.54 -2.91
N GLN A 57 -17.38 -15.18 -1.94
CA GLN A 57 -17.63 -15.39 -0.52
C GLN A 57 -18.92 -14.68 -0.11
N ARG A 58 -19.96 -15.48 0.13
CA ARG A 58 -21.20 -15.01 0.73
C ARG A 58 -21.00 -14.88 2.25
N PRO A 59 -21.71 -13.97 2.94
CA PRO A 59 -21.73 -13.96 4.40
C PRO A 59 -22.06 -15.37 4.89
N LEU A 60 -21.30 -15.84 5.88
CA LEU A 60 -21.53 -17.14 6.49
C LEU A 60 -23.00 -17.22 6.88
N ARG A 61 -23.71 -18.21 6.32
CA ARG A 61 -25.08 -18.47 6.74
C ARG A 61 -25.06 -18.78 8.24
N ARG A 62 -26.17 -18.51 8.92
CA ARG A 62 -26.34 -18.83 10.34
C ARG A 62 -25.77 -20.24 10.62
N PRO A 63 -25.02 -20.41 11.72
CA PRO A 63 -24.49 -21.71 12.07
C PRO A 63 -25.60 -22.75 12.08
N LEU A 64 -25.25 -23.95 11.64
CA LEU A 64 -26.16 -25.06 11.55
C LEU A 64 -26.82 -25.32 12.92
N ARG A 65 -28.16 -25.34 12.94
CA ARG A 65 -28.96 -25.60 14.13
C ARG A 65 -28.73 -27.03 14.61
N ARG A 66 -27.92 -27.19 15.65
CA ARG A 66 -27.62 -28.48 16.30
C ARG A 66 -28.78 -29.01 17.14
N ASP A 67 -29.76 -28.15 17.42
CA ASP A 67 -30.98 -28.44 18.15
C ASP A 67 -32.07 -29.10 17.27
N ILE A 68 -31.81 -29.24 15.96
CA ILE A 68 -32.70 -29.95 15.03
C ILE A 68 -32.02 -31.27 14.63
N PRO A 69 -32.67 -32.43 14.84
CA PRO A 69 -32.13 -33.71 14.38
C PRO A 69 -32.03 -33.74 12.86
N TRP A 70 -31.01 -34.42 12.32
CA TRP A 70 -30.73 -34.50 10.88
C TRP A 70 -31.71 -35.45 10.18
N GLY A 71 -32.97 -35.03 10.07
CA GLY A 71 -34.05 -35.84 9.49
C GLY A 71 -34.08 -37.26 10.06
N ARG A 72 -34.30 -38.24 9.18
CA ARG A 72 -34.39 -39.68 9.50
C ARG A 72 -33.06 -40.36 9.87
N PHE A 73 -31.97 -39.61 9.99
CA PHE A 73 -30.63 -40.16 10.26
C PHE A 73 -30.19 -40.00 11.72
N ALA A 74 -31.12 -39.63 12.60
CA ALA A 74 -30.91 -39.58 14.05
C ALA A 74 -31.71 -40.71 14.71
N GLY A 75 -31.12 -41.92 14.75
CA GLY A 75 -31.72 -43.12 15.34
C GLY A 75 -32.39 -44.03 14.34
#